data_AF-A0AAJ6ZEQ2-F1
#
_entry.id   AF-A0AAJ6ZEQ2-F1
#
_cell.length_a   1.000
_cell.length_b   1.000
_cell.length_c   1.000
_cell.angle_alpha   90.00
_cell.angle_beta   90.00
_cell.angle_gamma   90.00
#
_symmetry.space_group_name_H-M   'P 1'
#
loop_
_entity.id
_entity.type
_entity.pdbx_description
1 polymer ?
#
loop_
_entity_poly.entity_id
_entity_poly.type
_entity_poly.pdbx_seq_one_letter_code
_entity_poly.pdbx_strand_id
1 'polypeptide(L)'
;MSSRRYEDYDQFCDPENPKKINFEDIVEACEASRPFMPITPCYLSQTRNDFGINFYYKLETVHRTGSFKERGALNALQKLPRDKKKIGVVLASLGNQAIGLCHCARLLGIPVVVVMPDNVPLIKLQLCKNLGAKVIVEGNDLQEAQKHARFIARDKGLSYINGRDHPDVLTGYGGVALEIMEQVPNVDAVLVPVGTGGLIAAVATVIKHIKPSCLVYGAQSEVIPTFFESLEKGQPVTKPMQHSLADGIAMPYVGVNAFYNALPLVDRMILLKEDWIARSILYVVEKERFVIEGAAACAVAPILNSLVPELKTKTVVCILSGGNIDATLLNRSLERGLASLGRMIKFKVGIRADSAAMAELHKLLSEGGYNVIRQFMDHIWVEDEIHYVEVKIVCQSRDLQHAIQLKRMIEKAYPKTAIFETEPLNDKHMCPCYLKK
;
A
#
# COMPACT_ATOMS: atom_id res chain seq x y z
N MET A 1 28.70 11.64 31.51
CA MET A 1 27.31 11.92 31.96
C MET A 1 26.93 13.31 31.49
N SER A 2 26.19 13.44 30.39
CA SER A 2 25.72 14.73 29.86
C SER A 2 24.20 14.71 29.77
N SER A 3 23.58 15.58 30.55
CA SER A 3 22.16 15.67 30.92
C SER A 3 21.26 16.29 29.84
N ARG A 4 21.52 16.00 28.56
CA ARG A 4 20.68 16.44 27.42
C ARG A 4 20.30 15.25 26.52
N ARG A 5 19.63 14.23 27.07
CA ARG A 5 18.86 13.32 26.20
C ARG A 5 17.79 14.17 25.53
N TYR A 6 17.87 14.28 24.22
CA TYR A 6 17.07 15.15 23.35
C TYR A 6 15.61 15.24 23.80
N GLU A 7 15.03 16.44 23.74
CA GLU A 7 13.59 16.70 23.89
C GLU A 7 12.72 15.95 22.86
N ASP A 8 13.27 15.04 22.07
CA ASP A 8 12.59 14.25 21.08
C ASP A 8 12.86 12.73 21.19
N TYR A 9 13.42 12.29 22.32
CA TYR A 9 13.79 10.91 22.54
C TYR A 9 12.57 10.00 22.75
N ASP A 10 12.54 8.87 22.04
CA ASP A 10 11.60 7.75 22.24
C ASP A 10 12.37 6.55 22.81
N GLN A 11 12.19 6.28 24.10
CA GLN A 11 12.91 5.22 24.82
C GLN A 11 12.63 3.81 24.28
N PHE A 12 11.53 3.62 23.55
CA PHE A 12 11.16 2.34 23.00
C PHE A 12 11.73 2.12 21.59
N CYS A 13 12.24 3.16 20.95
CA CYS A 13 12.79 3.12 19.59
C CYS A 13 14.19 3.76 19.56
N ASP A 14 15.07 3.32 20.45
CA ASP A 14 16.44 3.81 20.59
C ASP A 14 17.39 3.09 19.60
N PRO A 15 17.99 3.77 18.61
CA PRO A 15 18.91 3.17 17.66
C PRO A 15 20.13 2.49 18.30
N GLU A 16 20.57 2.95 19.47
CA GLU A 16 21.70 2.36 20.20
C GLU A 16 21.29 1.11 21.00
N ASN A 17 19.99 0.93 21.24
CA ASN A 17 19.44 -0.17 22.04
C ASN A 17 18.13 -0.71 21.45
N PRO A 18 18.16 -1.27 20.22
CA PRO A 18 16.99 -1.81 19.58
C PRO A 18 16.40 -2.97 20.38
N LYS A 19 15.07 -3.06 20.38
CA LYS A 19 14.31 -4.07 21.10
C LYS A 19 14.06 -5.29 20.20
N LYS A 20 14.59 -6.43 20.63
CA LYS A 20 14.27 -7.73 20.04
C LYS A 20 12.85 -8.15 20.40
N ILE A 21 12.10 -8.66 19.43
CA ILE A 21 10.81 -9.33 19.68
C ILE A 21 11.02 -10.84 19.72
N ASN A 22 10.36 -11.55 20.64
CA ASN A 22 10.50 -13.00 20.78
C ASN A 22 9.21 -13.71 20.37
N PHE A 23 9.34 -14.97 19.95
CA PHE A 23 8.22 -15.78 19.53
C PHE A 23 7.21 -16.01 20.66
N GLU A 24 7.70 -16.26 21.86
CA GLU A 24 6.87 -16.53 23.05
C GLU A 24 6.01 -15.32 23.42
N ASP A 25 6.59 -14.12 23.37
CA ASP A 25 5.86 -12.85 23.60
C ASP A 25 4.73 -12.66 22.57
N ILE A 26 4.96 -13.11 21.33
CA ILE A 26 3.97 -13.02 20.24
C ILE A 26 2.82 -14.01 20.49
N VAL A 27 3.12 -15.22 20.94
CA VAL A 27 2.11 -16.22 21.30
C VAL A 27 1.24 -15.70 22.44
N GLU A 28 1.85 -15.18 23.51
CA GLU A 28 1.12 -14.59 24.64
C GLU A 28 0.24 -13.41 24.19
N ALA A 29 0.78 -12.50 23.38
CA ALA A 29 0.02 -11.38 22.83
C ALA A 29 -1.17 -11.84 21.98
N CYS A 30 -0.97 -12.89 21.17
CA CYS A 30 -2.01 -13.45 20.32
C CYS A 30 -3.13 -14.06 21.17
N GLU A 31 -2.81 -14.85 22.20
CA GLU A 31 -3.79 -15.43 23.12
C GLU A 31 -4.58 -14.35 23.87
N ALA A 32 -3.90 -13.32 24.38
CA ALA A 32 -4.52 -12.19 25.08
C ALA A 32 -5.45 -11.36 24.17
N SER A 33 -5.24 -11.40 22.86
CA SER A 33 -6.04 -10.67 21.87
C SER A 33 -7.35 -11.37 21.49
N ARG A 34 -7.43 -12.71 21.60
CA ARG A 34 -8.58 -13.53 21.13
C ARG A 34 -9.95 -13.08 21.63
N PRO A 35 -10.13 -12.60 22.89
CA PRO A 35 -11.44 -12.13 23.36
C PRO A 35 -11.93 -10.85 22.68
N PHE A 36 -11.03 -10.06 22.09
CA PHE A 36 -11.33 -8.76 21.51
C PHE A 36 -11.34 -8.78 19.99
N MET A 37 -10.64 -9.73 19.39
CA MET A 37 -10.36 -9.76 17.97
C MET A 37 -10.51 -11.19 17.42
N PRO A 38 -11.40 -11.41 16.43
CA PRO A 38 -11.52 -12.69 15.79
C PRO A 38 -10.30 -12.96 14.89
N ILE A 39 -10.00 -14.25 14.72
CA ILE A 39 -9.02 -14.73 13.75
C ILE A 39 -9.49 -14.34 12.34
N THR A 40 -8.59 -13.74 11.55
CA THR A 40 -8.91 -13.39 10.16
C THR A 40 -8.68 -14.59 9.24
N PRO A 41 -9.45 -14.75 8.16
CA PRO A 41 -9.33 -15.92 7.28
C PRO A 41 -8.13 -15.84 6.33
N CYS A 42 -7.56 -17.01 6.02
CA CYS A 42 -6.70 -17.28 4.88
C CYS A 42 -7.55 -17.84 3.74
N TYR A 43 -7.87 -17.00 2.75
CA TYR A 43 -8.72 -17.38 1.63
C TYR A 43 -7.89 -17.91 0.46
N LEU A 44 -8.18 -19.11 -0.03
CA LEU A 44 -7.51 -19.66 -1.22
C LEU A 44 -7.93 -18.87 -2.46
N SER A 45 -6.96 -18.37 -3.24
CA SER A 45 -7.27 -17.62 -4.46
C SER A 45 -8.06 -18.47 -5.46
N GLN A 46 -9.08 -17.83 -6.06
CA GLN A 46 -9.92 -18.46 -7.08
C GLN A 46 -9.17 -18.70 -8.40
N THR A 47 -8.12 -17.92 -8.62
CA THR A 47 -7.35 -17.83 -9.86
C THR A 47 -5.96 -18.46 -9.76
N ARG A 48 -5.66 -19.14 -8.65
CA ARG A 48 -4.37 -19.80 -8.37
C ARG A 48 -3.83 -20.64 -9.54
N ASN A 49 -4.74 -21.29 -10.27
CA ASN A 49 -4.41 -22.15 -11.41
C ASN A 49 -3.83 -21.34 -12.59
N ASP A 50 -4.25 -20.08 -12.77
CA ASP A 50 -3.80 -19.20 -13.84
C ASP A 50 -2.31 -18.86 -13.70
N PHE A 51 -1.78 -18.90 -12.47
CA PHE A 51 -0.38 -18.58 -12.16
C PHE A 51 0.47 -19.83 -11.90
N GLY A 52 -0.16 -21.00 -11.75
CA GLY A 52 0.52 -22.23 -11.34
C GLY A 52 1.15 -22.13 -9.95
N ILE A 53 0.59 -21.29 -9.06
CA ILE A 53 1.01 -21.09 -7.67
C ILE A 53 -0.21 -21.31 -6.79
N ASN A 54 -0.10 -22.10 -5.73
CA ASN A 54 -1.19 -22.29 -4.77
C ASN A 54 -1.16 -21.16 -3.74
N PHE A 55 -1.65 -19.98 -4.11
CA PHE A 55 -1.59 -18.82 -3.21
C PHE A 55 -2.90 -18.52 -2.47
N TYR A 56 -2.75 -18.09 -1.22
CA TYR A 56 -3.81 -17.68 -0.31
C TYR A 56 -3.69 -16.19 0.00
N TYR A 57 -4.80 -15.60 0.45
CA TYR A 57 -4.88 -14.25 0.94
C TYR A 57 -5.14 -14.25 2.44
N LYS A 58 -4.21 -13.72 3.23
CA LYS A 58 -4.46 -13.41 4.65
C LYS A 58 -5.22 -12.10 4.72
N LEU A 59 -6.53 -12.18 5.01
CA LEU A 59 -7.46 -11.06 4.89
C LEU A 59 -7.46 -10.18 6.15
N GLU A 60 -6.45 -9.35 6.33
CA GLU A 60 -6.45 -8.36 7.42
C GLU A 60 -7.40 -7.18 7.17
N THR A 61 -7.99 -7.11 5.97
CA THR A 61 -8.98 -6.11 5.58
C THR A 61 -10.34 -6.29 6.27
N VAL A 62 -10.64 -7.49 6.82
CA VAL A 62 -11.93 -7.75 7.49
C VAL A 62 -11.98 -7.29 8.94
N HIS A 63 -10.87 -6.79 9.48
CA HIS A 63 -10.86 -6.12 10.77
C HIS A 63 -11.82 -4.93 10.77
N ARG A 64 -12.34 -4.55 11.94
CA ARG A 64 -13.38 -3.52 12.06
C ARG A 64 -12.92 -2.14 11.58
N THR A 65 -11.62 -1.88 11.72
CA THR A 65 -10.92 -0.68 11.23
C THR A 65 -10.29 -0.88 9.86
N GLY A 66 -10.51 -2.03 9.22
CA GLY A 66 -10.10 -2.30 7.84
C GLY A 66 -8.63 -2.65 7.64
N SER A 67 -7.86 -2.94 8.71
CA SER A 67 -6.45 -3.33 8.58
C SER A 67 -5.89 -4.09 9.78
N PHE A 68 -4.70 -4.69 9.60
CA PHE A 68 -3.94 -5.40 10.65
C PHE A 68 -3.53 -4.53 11.86
N LYS A 69 -3.69 -3.20 11.76
CA LYS A 69 -3.18 -2.25 12.76
C LYS A 69 -3.81 -2.41 14.14
N GLU A 70 -5.00 -3.00 14.22
CA GLU A 70 -5.64 -3.32 15.50
C GLU A 70 -4.79 -4.27 16.34
N ARG A 71 -4.06 -5.22 15.72
CA ARG A 71 -3.31 -6.24 16.45
C ARG A 71 -2.22 -5.63 17.32
N GLY A 72 -1.37 -4.82 16.70
CA GLY A 72 -0.31 -4.10 17.40
C GLY A 72 -0.85 -3.06 18.37
N ALA A 73 -1.93 -2.36 18.01
CA ALA A 73 -2.57 -1.40 18.90
C ALA A 73 -3.14 -2.05 20.16
N LEU A 74 -3.86 -3.16 20.02
CA LEU A 74 -4.47 -3.88 21.12
C LEU A 74 -3.40 -4.39 22.08
N ASN A 75 -2.35 -5.05 21.59
CA ASN A 75 -1.28 -5.56 22.44
C ASN A 75 -0.57 -4.43 23.21
N ALA A 76 -0.20 -3.34 22.53
CA ALA A 76 0.43 -2.20 23.18
C ALA A 76 -0.46 -1.58 24.27
N LEU A 77 -1.76 -1.44 24.01
CA LEU A 77 -2.71 -0.92 24.98
C LEU A 77 -2.95 -1.88 26.16
N GLN A 78 -2.99 -3.19 25.92
CA GLN A 78 -3.16 -4.20 26.96
C GLN A 78 -1.95 -4.23 27.91
N LYS A 79 -0.73 -4.06 27.39
CA LYS A 79 0.50 -4.01 28.19
C LYS A 79 0.74 -2.71 28.94
N LEU A 80 -0.08 -1.68 28.74
CA LEU A 80 0.02 -0.45 29.53
C LEU A 80 -0.21 -0.72 31.02
N PRO A 81 0.63 -0.13 31.90
CA PRO A 81 0.38 -0.08 33.34
C PRO A 81 -1.00 0.48 33.68
N ARG A 82 -1.61 0.00 34.78
CA ARG A 82 -3.00 0.37 35.16
C ARG A 82 -3.17 1.87 35.41
N ASP A 83 -2.17 2.52 35.98
CA ASP A 83 -2.10 3.97 36.17
C ASP A 83 -2.06 4.70 34.82
N LYS A 84 -1.23 4.22 33.87
CA LYS A 84 -1.14 4.80 32.52
C LYS A 84 -2.41 4.60 31.70
N LYS A 85 -3.13 3.49 31.86
CA LYS A 85 -4.43 3.28 31.22
C LYS A 85 -5.47 4.34 31.60
N LYS A 86 -5.47 4.79 32.87
CA LYS A 86 -6.37 5.85 33.35
C LYS A 86 -6.03 7.22 32.79
N ILE A 87 -4.74 7.52 32.66
CA ILE A 87 -4.26 8.81 32.13
C ILE A 87 -4.49 8.87 30.61
N GLY A 88 -4.20 7.78 29.90
CA GLY A 88 -4.40 7.65 28.47
C GLY A 88 -3.10 7.66 27.66
N VAL A 89 -3.28 7.66 26.35
CA VAL A 89 -2.20 7.54 25.37
C VAL A 89 -2.23 8.69 24.37
N VAL A 90 -1.07 8.94 23.76
CA VAL A 90 -0.94 9.86 22.64
C VAL A 90 -0.15 9.22 21.50
N LEU A 91 -0.56 9.47 20.26
CA LEU A 91 0.20 9.07 19.09
C LEU A 91 0.15 10.14 17.99
N ALA A 92 1.09 10.07 17.06
CA ALA A 92 1.03 10.79 15.80
C ALA A 92 0.83 9.85 14.61
N SER A 93 -0.13 10.15 13.74
CA SER A 93 -0.48 9.27 12.62
C SER A 93 -1.12 10.00 11.43
N LEU A 94 -1.04 9.37 10.27
CA LEU A 94 -1.65 9.83 9.00
C LEU A 94 -2.79 8.91 8.51
N GLY A 95 -3.18 7.88 9.28
CA GLY A 95 -4.12 6.88 8.75
C GLY A 95 -4.37 5.68 9.66
N ASN A 96 -4.28 4.46 9.10
CA ASN A 96 -4.74 3.19 9.67
C ASN A 96 -4.29 2.93 11.11
N GLN A 97 -3.09 3.39 11.46
CA GLN A 97 -2.57 3.25 12.82
C GLN A 97 -3.41 4.01 13.86
N ALA A 98 -3.84 5.24 13.57
CA ALA A 98 -4.70 5.98 14.46
C ALA A 98 -6.09 5.37 14.57
N ILE A 99 -6.65 4.90 13.45
CA ILE A 99 -7.97 4.26 13.44
C ILE A 99 -7.94 2.99 14.31
N GLY A 100 -6.96 2.11 14.09
CA GLY A 100 -6.74 0.90 14.89
C GLY A 100 -6.58 1.20 16.39
N LEU A 101 -5.71 2.16 16.73
CA LEU A 101 -5.46 2.52 18.12
C LEU A 101 -6.68 3.16 18.80
N CYS A 102 -7.36 4.09 18.14
CA CYS A 102 -8.57 4.70 18.69
C CYS A 102 -9.68 3.66 18.91
N HIS A 103 -9.83 2.70 17.98
CA HIS A 103 -10.80 1.63 18.12
C HIS A 103 -10.50 0.73 19.32
N CYS A 104 -9.28 0.19 19.41
CA CYS A 104 -8.89 -0.68 20.53
C CYS A 104 -8.91 0.07 21.88
N ALA A 105 -8.51 1.34 21.91
CA ALA A 105 -8.56 2.13 23.14
C ALA A 105 -9.99 2.37 23.60
N ARG A 106 -10.94 2.61 22.68
CA ARG A 106 -12.37 2.70 23.00
C ARG A 106 -12.88 1.39 23.61
N LEU A 107 -12.51 0.24 23.04
CA LEU A 107 -12.87 -1.08 23.59
C LEU A 107 -12.35 -1.29 25.02
N LEU A 108 -11.16 -0.76 25.32
CA LEU A 108 -10.51 -0.89 26.61
C LEU A 108 -10.81 0.27 27.60
N GLY A 109 -11.60 1.27 27.19
CA GLY A 109 -11.89 2.45 28.00
C GLY A 109 -10.67 3.36 28.27
N ILE A 110 -9.70 3.39 27.36
CA ILE A 110 -8.46 4.17 27.49
C ILE A 110 -8.60 5.50 26.73
N PRO A 111 -8.37 6.67 27.36
CA PRO A 111 -8.37 7.96 26.66
C PRO A 111 -7.27 8.05 25.60
N VAL A 112 -7.57 8.62 24.43
CA VAL A 112 -6.62 8.79 23.33
C VAL A 112 -6.53 10.23 22.87
N VAL A 113 -5.31 10.72 22.71
CA VAL A 113 -4.99 11.93 21.96
C VAL A 113 -4.31 11.53 20.65
N VAL A 114 -4.80 12.03 19.52
CA VAL A 114 -4.17 11.82 18.21
C VAL A 114 -3.68 13.15 17.69
N VAL A 115 -2.38 13.24 17.41
CA VAL A 115 -1.78 14.38 16.71
C VAL A 115 -1.68 14.05 15.23
N MET A 116 -2.19 14.92 14.38
CA MET A 116 -2.13 14.77 12.93
C MET A 116 -1.59 16.07 12.32
N PRO A 117 -0.80 16.03 11.24
CA PRO A 117 -0.44 17.23 10.51
C PRO A 117 -1.63 17.82 9.75
N ASP A 118 -1.48 19.07 9.30
CA ASP A 118 -2.52 19.85 8.62
C ASP A 118 -2.99 19.26 7.26
N ASN A 119 -2.13 18.51 6.59
CA ASN A 119 -2.37 17.91 5.28
C ASN A 119 -3.16 16.58 5.32
N VAL A 120 -3.61 16.12 6.50
CA VAL A 120 -4.39 14.88 6.61
C VAL A 120 -5.83 15.08 6.12
N PRO A 121 -6.35 14.20 5.24
CA PRO A 121 -7.74 14.27 4.79
C PRO A 121 -8.75 14.33 5.93
N LEU A 122 -9.73 15.25 5.84
CA LEU A 122 -10.77 15.50 6.86
C LEU A 122 -11.49 14.22 7.32
N ILE A 123 -11.71 13.26 6.41
CA ILE A 123 -12.37 11.99 6.74
C ILE A 123 -11.60 11.20 7.81
N LYS A 124 -10.27 11.22 7.79
CA LYS A 124 -9.42 10.51 8.77
C LYS A 124 -9.47 11.18 10.14
N LEU A 125 -9.50 12.51 10.17
CA LEU A 125 -9.70 13.30 11.39
C LEU A 125 -11.05 12.98 12.02
N GLN A 126 -12.12 12.97 11.21
CA GLN A 126 -13.47 12.70 11.68
C GLN A 126 -13.64 11.27 12.20
N LEU A 127 -13.02 10.28 11.55
CA LEU A 127 -13.04 8.89 12.02
C LEU A 127 -12.45 8.75 13.43
N CYS A 128 -11.31 9.40 13.70
CA CYS A 128 -10.71 9.37 15.04
C CYS A 128 -11.58 10.07 16.09
N LYS A 129 -12.19 11.20 15.75
CA LYS A 129 -13.15 11.90 16.62
C LYS A 129 -14.38 11.03 16.92
N ASN A 130 -14.95 10.38 15.91
CA ASN A 130 -16.11 9.48 16.05
C ASN A 130 -15.79 8.27 16.94
N LEU A 131 -14.54 7.80 16.94
CA LEU A 131 -14.07 6.76 17.85
C LEU A 131 -13.85 7.25 19.30
N GLY A 132 -13.98 8.56 19.56
CA GLY A 132 -13.89 9.17 20.87
C GLY A 132 -12.50 9.72 21.21
N ALA A 133 -11.60 9.82 20.23
CA ALA A 133 -10.28 10.39 20.45
C ALA A 133 -10.28 11.92 20.40
N LYS A 134 -9.43 12.55 21.22
CA LYS A 134 -9.11 13.97 21.10
C LYS A 134 -8.12 14.17 19.97
N VAL A 135 -8.56 14.78 18.88
CA VAL A 135 -7.72 15.06 17.71
C VAL A 135 -7.13 16.47 17.81
N ILE A 136 -5.82 16.57 17.65
CA ILE A 136 -5.04 17.81 17.59
C ILE A 136 -4.40 17.87 16.21
N VAL A 137 -4.60 18.98 15.50
CA VAL A 137 -3.98 19.21 14.19
C VAL A 137 -2.80 20.14 14.41
N GLU A 138 -1.58 19.59 14.31
CA GLU A 138 -0.34 20.32 14.56
C GLU A 138 0.82 19.69 13.76
N GLY A 139 1.62 20.54 13.13
CA GLY A 139 2.77 20.16 12.29
C GLY A 139 2.44 20.12 10.80
N ASN A 140 3.46 20.39 9.99
CA ASN A 140 3.40 20.35 8.52
C ASN A 140 3.57 18.93 7.97
N ASP A 141 4.20 18.05 8.76
CA ASP A 141 4.44 16.66 8.40
C ASP A 141 4.34 15.72 9.61
N LEU A 142 4.54 14.43 9.35
CA LEU A 142 4.49 13.40 10.38
C LEU A 142 5.58 13.56 11.44
N GLN A 143 6.79 14.01 11.09
CA GLN A 143 7.89 14.15 12.04
C GLN A 143 7.59 15.27 13.04
N GLU A 144 7.09 16.40 12.55
CA GLU A 144 6.65 17.51 13.40
C GLU A 144 5.48 17.10 14.30
N ALA A 145 4.48 16.38 13.75
CA ALA A 145 3.36 15.85 14.53
C ALA A 145 3.84 14.86 15.62
N GLN A 146 4.84 14.03 15.32
CA GLN A 146 5.46 13.11 16.30
C GLN A 146 6.18 13.86 17.42
N LYS A 147 6.93 14.92 17.10
CA LYS A 147 7.59 15.78 18.08
C LYS A 147 6.55 16.41 19.01
N HIS A 148 5.45 16.93 18.45
CA HIS A 148 4.37 17.51 19.25
C HIS A 148 3.64 16.46 20.10
N ALA A 149 3.40 15.25 19.57
CA ALA A 149 2.83 14.14 20.33
C ALA A 149 3.71 13.74 21.53
N ARG A 150 5.04 13.68 21.37
CA ARG A 150 5.98 13.41 22.45
C ARG A 150 6.02 14.54 23.48
N PHE A 151 5.92 15.79 23.05
CA PHE A 151 5.79 16.93 23.95
C PHE A 151 4.52 16.82 24.82
N ILE A 152 3.35 16.61 24.22
CA ILE A 152 2.09 16.41 24.94
C ILE A 152 2.17 15.21 25.90
N ALA A 153 2.84 14.12 25.49
CA ALA A 153 3.03 12.94 26.32
C ALA A 153 3.71 13.29 27.65
N ARG A 154 4.78 14.09 27.59
CA ARG A 154 5.53 14.51 28.78
C ARG A 154 4.77 15.52 29.62
N ASP A 155 4.19 16.53 28.98
CA ASP A 155 3.43 17.59 29.64
C ASP A 155 2.23 17.05 30.42
N LYS A 156 1.49 16.10 29.84
CA LYS A 156 0.24 15.56 30.42
C LYS A 156 0.39 14.18 31.05
N GLY A 157 1.60 13.64 31.08
CA GLY A 157 1.89 12.30 31.61
C GLY A 157 1.29 11.13 30.81
N LEU A 158 0.80 11.38 29.59
CA LEU A 158 0.25 10.36 28.68
C LEU A 158 1.37 9.43 28.20
N SER A 159 1.02 8.19 27.87
CA SER A 159 1.97 7.26 27.22
C SER A 159 2.01 7.54 25.72
N TYR A 160 3.18 7.91 25.21
CA TYR A 160 3.41 7.99 23.76
C TYR A 160 3.50 6.59 23.16
N ILE A 161 2.68 6.28 22.16
CA ILE A 161 2.74 5.02 21.41
C ILE A 161 3.23 5.30 20.00
N ASN A 162 4.47 4.90 19.72
CA ASN A 162 4.98 4.84 18.35
C ASN A 162 4.34 3.65 17.61
N GLY A 163 3.18 3.88 16.99
CA GLY A 163 2.45 2.81 16.30
C GLY A 163 3.17 2.17 15.10
N ARG A 164 4.35 2.63 14.73
CA ARG A 164 5.12 2.06 13.60
C ARG A 164 6.28 1.18 14.02
N ASP A 165 6.78 1.33 15.25
CA ASP A 165 8.02 0.69 15.67
C ASP A 165 8.10 0.34 17.17
N HIS A 166 7.08 0.64 17.98
CA HIS A 166 7.06 0.24 19.38
C HIS A 166 7.13 -1.30 19.51
N PRO A 167 7.94 -1.87 20.42
CA PRO A 167 8.14 -3.32 20.53
C PRO A 167 6.83 -4.08 20.74
N ASP A 168 5.97 -3.62 21.65
CA ASP A 168 4.65 -4.26 21.85
C ASP A 168 3.73 -4.16 20.62
N VAL A 169 3.88 -3.11 19.80
CA VAL A 169 3.12 -3.01 18.56
C VAL A 169 3.59 -4.07 17.55
N LEU A 170 4.91 -4.25 17.43
CA LEU A 170 5.51 -5.29 16.60
C LEU A 170 5.12 -6.70 17.08
N THR A 171 5.18 -6.95 18.39
CA THR A 171 4.76 -8.23 18.98
C THR A 171 3.31 -8.57 18.61
N GLY A 172 2.39 -7.60 18.66
CA GLY A 172 1.01 -7.83 18.26
C GLY A 172 0.85 -8.19 16.78
N TYR A 173 1.66 -7.61 15.88
CA TYR A 173 1.61 -7.96 14.45
C TYR A 173 1.99 -9.42 14.16
N GLY A 174 2.76 -10.06 15.04
CA GLY A 174 3.15 -11.46 14.86
C GLY A 174 1.97 -12.44 14.86
N GLY A 175 0.83 -12.07 15.45
CA GLY A 175 -0.40 -12.86 15.38
C GLY A 175 -0.87 -13.14 13.95
N VAL A 176 -0.56 -12.26 12.99
CA VAL A 176 -0.84 -12.50 11.56
C VAL A 176 -0.16 -13.78 11.08
N ALA A 177 1.11 -13.97 11.44
CA ALA A 177 1.89 -15.12 11.01
C ALA A 177 1.53 -16.40 11.78
N LEU A 178 1.18 -16.29 13.07
CA LEU A 178 0.67 -17.44 13.83
C LEU A 178 -0.58 -18.02 13.17
N GLU A 179 -1.54 -17.15 12.86
CA GLU A 179 -2.77 -17.57 12.19
C GLU A 179 -2.51 -18.11 10.77
N ILE A 180 -1.51 -17.60 10.05
CA ILE A 180 -1.09 -18.16 8.75
C ILE A 180 -0.59 -19.60 8.93
N MET A 181 0.29 -19.84 9.91
CA MET A 181 0.87 -21.15 10.17
C MET A 181 -0.17 -22.17 10.64
N GLU A 182 -1.21 -21.72 11.33
CA GLU A 182 -2.34 -22.54 11.75
C GLU A 182 -3.29 -22.86 10.57
N GLN A 183 -3.59 -21.89 9.71
CA GLN A 183 -4.63 -22.03 8.68
C GLN A 183 -4.14 -22.56 7.33
N VAL A 184 -2.86 -22.41 7.01
CA VAL A 184 -2.27 -22.83 5.73
C VAL A 184 -1.16 -23.85 5.97
N PRO A 185 -1.50 -25.15 6.02
CA PRO A 185 -0.52 -26.20 6.14
C PRO A 185 0.52 -26.12 5.01
N ASN A 186 1.79 -26.35 5.33
CA ASN A 186 2.88 -26.40 4.35
C ASN A 186 3.11 -25.10 3.56
N VAL A 187 2.86 -23.93 4.13
CA VAL A 187 3.27 -22.65 3.51
C VAL A 187 4.77 -22.66 3.18
N ASP A 188 5.11 -22.32 1.94
CA ASP A 188 6.48 -22.28 1.43
C ASP A 188 7.02 -20.85 1.36
N ALA A 189 6.15 -19.85 1.15
CA ALA A 189 6.52 -18.45 1.14
C ALA A 189 5.40 -17.52 1.64
N VAL A 190 5.77 -16.41 2.26
CA VAL A 190 4.86 -15.33 2.66
C VAL A 190 5.30 -14.02 2.02
N LEU A 191 4.39 -13.36 1.32
CA LEU A 191 4.58 -12.04 0.70
C LEU A 191 3.99 -10.96 1.61
N VAL A 192 4.83 -10.05 2.07
CA VAL A 192 4.51 -9.03 3.07
C VAL A 192 4.72 -7.63 2.50
N PRO A 193 3.76 -6.70 2.60
CA PRO A 193 3.99 -5.32 2.21
C PRO A 193 4.82 -4.60 3.28
N VAL A 194 5.79 -3.79 2.85
CA VAL A 194 6.81 -3.21 3.74
C VAL A 194 6.85 -1.69 3.69
N GLY A 195 6.50 -1.06 4.81
CA GLY A 195 6.73 0.36 5.10
C GLY A 195 7.95 0.55 6.00
N THR A 196 7.72 0.89 7.28
CA THR A 196 8.80 0.97 8.29
C THR A 196 9.37 -0.40 8.68
N GLY A 197 8.73 -1.50 8.28
CA GLY A 197 9.20 -2.87 8.53
C GLY A 197 8.52 -3.62 9.68
N GLY A 198 7.66 -2.97 10.47
CA GLY A 198 7.10 -3.61 11.69
C GLY A 198 6.33 -4.92 11.42
N LEU A 199 5.54 -4.97 10.35
CA LEU A 199 4.79 -6.18 9.98
C LEU A 199 5.74 -7.30 9.52
N ILE A 200 6.67 -7.01 8.59
CA ILE A 200 7.58 -8.04 8.07
C ILE A 200 8.54 -8.55 9.15
N ALA A 201 8.99 -7.70 10.07
CA ALA A 201 9.79 -8.12 11.21
C ALA A 201 9.06 -9.16 12.05
N ALA A 202 7.82 -8.86 12.45
CA ALA A 202 7.01 -9.75 13.28
C ALA A 202 6.62 -11.05 12.56
N VAL A 203 6.25 -10.95 11.28
CA VAL A 203 5.96 -12.12 10.44
C VAL A 203 7.20 -13.00 10.31
N ALA A 204 8.36 -12.41 10.00
CA ALA A 204 9.60 -13.15 9.85
C ALA A 204 10.02 -13.85 11.15
N THR A 205 9.90 -13.19 12.31
CA THR A 205 10.18 -13.80 13.62
C THR A 205 9.38 -15.09 13.82
N VAL A 206 8.07 -15.06 13.55
CA VAL A 206 7.20 -16.24 13.74
C VAL A 206 7.48 -17.32 12.70
N ILE A 207 7.50 -16.94 11.41
CA ILE A 207 7.69 -17.88 10.32
C ILE A 207 9.02 -18.60 10.45
N LYS A 208 10.11 -17.88 10.71
CA LYS A 208 11.45 -18.47 10.85
C LYS A 208 11.61 -19.28 12.13
N HIS A 209 10.87 -18.99 13.19
CA HIS A 209 10.84 -19.82 14.39
C HIS A 209 10.15 -21.17 14.13
N ILE A 210 8.96 -21.16 13.50
CA ILE A 210 8.17 -22.39 13.29
C ILE A 210 8.70 -23.21 12.11
N LYS A 211 9.01 -22.56 10.98
CA LYS A 211 9.49 -23.21 9.75
C LYS A 211 10.60 -22.37 9.12
N PRO A 212 11.87 -22.55 9.54
CA PRO A 212 13.02 -21.79 9.04
C PRO A 212 13.19 -21.80 7.52
N SER A 213 12.75 -22.88 6.85
CA SER A 213 12.80 -23.04 5.40
C SER A 213 11.72 -22.28 4.63
N CYS A 214 10.69 -21.77 5.30
CA CYS A 214 9.67 -20.93 4.67
C CYS A 214 10.26 -19.55 4.35
N LEU A 215 10.01 -19.08 3.13
CA LEU A 215 10.54 -17.82 2.62
C LEU A 215 9.66 -16.65 3.06
N VAL A 216 10.28 -15.54 3.45
CA VAL A 216 9.61 -14.29 3.84
C VAL A 216 10.09 -13.20 2.90
N TYR A 217 9.22 -12.84 1.97
CA TYR A 217 9.50 -11.85 0.93
C TYR A 217 8.76 -10.55 1.24
N GLY A 218 9.50 -9.45 1.28
CA GLY A 218 8.92 -8.13 1.40
C GLY A 218 8.70 -7.48 0.05
N ALA A 219 7.66 -6.64 -0.05
CA ALA A 219 7.36 -5.87 -1.26
C ALA A 219 7.18 -4.38 -0.93
N GLN A 220 7.81 -3.51 -1.73
CA GLN A 220 7.78 -2.06 -1.58
C GLN A 220 7.69 -1.37 -2.95
N SER A 221 7.12 -0.17 -3.02
CA SER A 221 7.16 0.64 -4.24
C SER A 221 8.60 1.07 -4.57
N GLU A 222 8.96 1.03 -5.85
CA GLU A 222 10.26 1.53 -6.33
C GLU A 222 10.42 3.05 -6.19
N VAL A 223 9.32 3.79 -6.00
CA VAL A 223 9.32 5.25 -5.83
C VAL A 223 9.98 5.65 -4.51
N ILE A 224 9.78 4.85 -3.46
CA ILE A 224 10.36 5.10 -2.13
C ILE A 224 10.87 3.78 -1.49
N PRO A 225 11.97 3.21 -2.02
CA PRO A 225 12.47 1.88 -1.66
C PRO A 225 13.31 1.90 -0.37
N THR A 226 12.86 2.64 0.65
CA THR A 226 13.66 2.93 1.85
C THR A 226 14.07 1.68 2.61
N PHE A 227 13.19 0.68 2.74
CA PHE A 227 13.51 -0.55 3.48
C PHE A 227 14.41 -1.47 2.67
N PHE A 228 14.15 -1.58 1.37
CA PHE A 228 15.01 -2.30 0.42
C PHE A 228 16.46 -1.79 0.49
N GLU A 229 16.66 -0.47 0.32
CA GLU A 229 18.00 0.12 0.36
C GLU A 229 18.67 0.02 1.75
N SER A 230 17.87 0.04 2.82
CA SER A 230 18.41 -0.13 4.17
C SER A 230 18.97 -1.55 4.37
N LEU A 231 18.29 -2.57 3.86
CA LEU A 231 18.77 -3.95 3.91
C LEU A 231 20.02 -4.15 3.06
N GLU A 232 20.05 -3.62 1.83
CA GLU A 232 21.23 -3.73 0.96
C GLU A 232 22.49 -3.10 1.58
N LYS A 233 22.34 -1.99 2.31
CA LYS A 233 23.45 -1.31 2.99
C LYS A 233 23.74 -1.86 4.38
N GLY A 234 22.90 -2.74 4.91
CA GLY A 234 22.98 -3.23 6.29
C GLY A 234 22.75 -2.14 7.36
N GLN A 235 22.24 -0.97 6.99
CA GLN A 235 22.00 0.14 7.91
C GLN A 235 20.78 0.98 7.47
N PRO A 236 20.03 1.59 8.40
CA PRO A 236 18.90 2.47 8.09
C PRO A 236 19.27 3.60 7.12
N VAL A 237 18.47 3.78 6.06
CA VAL A 237 18.55 4.94 5.17
C VAL A 237 17.32 5.83 5.31
N THR A 238 17.48 7.11 4.97
CA THR A 238 16.36 8.06 4.86
C THR A 238 16.25 8.57 3.43
N LYS A 239 15.02 8.71 2.93
CA LYS A 239 14.69 9.20 1.59
C LYS A 239 13.72 10.38 1.65
N PRO A 240 13.73 11.28 0.65
CA PRO A 240 12.67 12.27 0.50
C PRO A 240 11.31 11.60 0.32
N MET A 241 10.28 12.19 0.94
CA MET A 241 8.90 11.70 0.81
C MET A 241 8.43 11.87 -0.63
N GLN A 242 7.81 10.82 -1.18
CA GLN A 242 7.21 10.81 -2.52
C GLN A 242 5.84 10.12 -2.47
N HIS A 243 4.96 10.49 -3.41
CA HIS A 243 3.63 9.90 -3.49
C HIS A 243 3.65 8.54 -4.20
N SER A 244 2.94 7.57 -3.62
CA SER A 244 2.71 6.24 -4.19
C SER A 244 1.25 5.85 -3.95
N LEU A 245 0.71 4.99 -4.82
CA LEU A 245 -0.56 4.29 -4.60
C LEU A 245 -0.53 3.48 -3.31
N ALA A 246 0.65 3.00 -2.89
CA ALA A 246 0.87 2.31 -1.63
C ALA A 246 1.21 3.28 -0.49
N ASP A 247 0.36 4.29 -0.28
CA ASP A 247 0.54 5.38 0.69
C ASP A 247 0.81 4.87 2.13
N GLY A 248 0.13 3.80 2.55
CA GLY A 248 0.30 3.20 3.87
C GLY A 248 1.70 2.64 4.16
N ILE A 249 2.51 2.41 3.13
CA ILE A 249 3.89 1.91 3.23
C ILE A 249 4.92 2.85 2.59
N ALA A 250 4.51 3.96 2.00
CA ALA A 250 5.40 5.01 1.53
C ALA A 250 6.00 5.73 2.74
N MET A 251 7.18 5.31 3.19
CA MET A 251 7.81 5.82 4.41
C MET A 251 9.25 6.30 4.10
N PRO A 252 9.63 7.50 4.56
CA PRO A 252 10.94 8.06 4.29
C PRO A 252 12.04 7.45 5.16
N TYR A 253 11.69 6.68 6.19
CA TYR A 253 12.63 6.02 7.12
C TYR A 253 12.14 4.61 7.47
N VAL A 254 13.04 3.78 8.00
CA VAL A 254 12.72 2.48 8.57
C VAL A 254 12.57 2.55 10.09
N GLY A 255 11.86 1.60 10.68
CA GLY A 255 11.78 1.45 12.13
C GLY A 255 13.08 0.90 12.70
N VAL A 256 13.49 1.37 13.87
CA VAL A 256 14.68 0.91 14.60
C VAL A 256 14.54 -0.56 14.98
N ASN A 257 13.46 -0.88 15.70
CA ASN A 257 13.21 -2.24 16.17
C ASN A 257 12.85 -3.15 14.99
N ALA A 258 12.02 -2.64 14.07
CA ALA A 258 11.63 -3.36 12.87
C ALA A 258 12.85 -3.78 12.03
N PHE A 259 13.77 -2.85 11.76
CA PHE A 259 14.97 -3.13 10.98
C PHE A 259 15.88 -4.15 11.68
N TYR A 260 16.15 -3.96 12.97
CA TYR A 260 16.98 -4.87 13.77
C TYR A 260 16.47 -6.32 13.72
N ASN A 261 15.15 -6.52 13.87
CA ASN A 261 14.56 -7.85 13.88
C ASN A 261 14.41 -8.46 12.48
N ALA A 262 14.14 -7.64 11.46
CA ALA A 262 13.96 -8.11 10.09
C ALA A 262 15.27 -8.46 9.37
N LEU A 263 16.35 -7.73 9.65
CA LEU A 263 17.64 -7.84 8.95
C LEU A 263 18.15 -9.29 8.80
N PRO A 264 18.16 -10.14 9.84
CA PRO A 264 18.64 -11.52 9.71
C PRO A 264 17.58 -12.52 9.20
N LEU A 265 16.32 -12.12 9.03
CA LEU A 265 15.19 -13.04 8.83
C LEU A 265 14.49 -12.90 7.48
N VAL A 266 14.61 -11.75 6.80
CA VAL A 266 13.97 -11.49 5.51
C VAL A 266 14.81 -12.06 4.38
N ASP A 267 14.22 -12.92 3.56
CA ASP A 267 14.94 -13.62 2.48
C ASP A 267 15.12 -12.73 1.25
N ARG A 268 14.13 -11.89 0.93
CA ARG A 268 14.18 -11.04 -0.28
C ARG A 268 13.25 -9.83 -0.15
N MET A 269 13.67 -8.70 -0.70
CA MET A 269 12.81 -7.55 -0.96
C MET A 269 12.56 -7.40 -2.46
N ILE A 270 11.33 -7.04 -2.84
CA ILE A 270 10.88 -6.88 -4.22
C ILE A 270 10.40 -5.44 -4.41
N LEU A 271 10.95 -4.77 -5.43
CA LEU A 271 10.52 -3.43 -5.82
C LEU A 271 9.42 -3.50 -6.88
N LEU A 272 8.43 -2.62 -6.74
CA LEU A 272 7.23 -2.62 -7.55
C LEU A 272 7.01 -1.27 -8.23
N LYS A 273 6.73 -1.33 -9.53
CA LYS A 273 6.20 -0.19 -10.28
C LYS A 273 4.80 0.16 -9.80
N GLU A 274 4.47 1.45 -9.81
CA GLU A 274 3.13 1.95 -9.47
C GLU A 274 2.04 1.31 -10.36
N ASP A 275 2.35 1.05 -11.62
CA ASP A 275 1.47 0.35 -12.56
C ASP A 275 1.17 -1.09 -12.13
N TRP A 276 2.15 -1.80 -11.58
CA TRP A 276 1.95 -3.16 -11.07
C TRP A 276 1.07 -3.17 -9.82
N ILE A 277 1.22 -2.16 -8.95
CA ILE A 277 0.35 -1.96 -7.79
C ILE A 277 -1.09 -1.67 -8.24
N ALA A 278 -1.28 -0.77 -9.22
CA ALA A 278 -2.61 -0.45 -9.77
C ALA A 278 -3.28 -1.68 -10.41
N ARG A 279 -2.53 -2.46 -11.19
CA ARG A 279 -3.00 -3.73 -11.76
C ARG A 279 -3.44 -4.71 -10.68
N SER A 280 -2.70 -4.81 -9.57
CA SER A 280 -3.07 -5.67 -8.45
C SER A 280 -4.36 -5.24 -7.74
N ILE A 281 -4.57 -3.93 -7.55
CA ILE A 281 -5.85 -3.41 -7.02
C ILE A 281 -6.99 -3.81 -7.94
N LEU A 282 -6.88 -3.50 -9.23
CA LEU A 282 -7.89 -3.84 -10.24
C LEU A 282 -8.18 -5.34 -10.26
N TYR A 283 -7.13 -6.15 -10.27
CA TYR A 283 -7.21 -7.59 -10.31
C TYR A 283 -7.96 -8.17 -9.11
N VAL A 284 -7.61 -7.76 -7.90
CA VAL A 284 -8.24 -8.27 -6.67
C VAL A 284 -9.73 -7.88 -6.63
N VAL A 285 -10.09 -6.68 -7.10
CA VAL A 285 -11.49 -6.26 -7.22
C VAL A 285 -12.26 -7.07 -8.27
N GLU A 286 -11.68 -7.27 -9.46
CA GLU A 286 -12.38 -7.93 -10.58
C GLU A 286 -12.41 -9.46 -10.46
N LYS A 287 -11.38 -10.08 -9.88
CA LYS A 287 -11.21 -11.54 -9.88
C LYS A 287 -11.49 -12.17 -8.52
N GLU A 288 -11.04 -11.54 -7.45
CA GLU A 288 -11.14 -12.09 -6.09
C GLU A 288 -12.27 -11.47 -5.27
N ARG A 289 -12.86 -10.36 -5.76
CA ARG A 289 -14.02 -9.67 -5.16
C ARG A 289 -13.73 -9.05 -3.79
N PHE A 290 -12.48 -8.68 -3.54
CA PHE A 290 -12.08 -7.92 -2.35
C PHE A 290 -11.75 -6.47 -2.70
N VAL A 291 -11.95 -5.56 -1.75
CA VAL A 291 -11.45 -4.19 -1.82
C VAL A 291 -10.18 -4.10 -0.98
N ILE A 292 -9.09 -3.62 -1.59
CA ILE A 292 -7.78 -3.48 -0.95
C ILE A 292 -7.19 -2.10 -1.24
N GLU A 293 -6.39 -1.60 -0.30
CA GLU A 293 -5.57 -0.40 -0.52
C GLU A 293 -4.24 -0.75 -1.22
N GLY A 294 -3.49 0.25 -1.69
CA GLY A 294 -2.27 0.00 -2.45
C GLY A 294 -1.18 -0.73 -1.67
N ALA A 295 -1.10 -0.54 -0.34
CA ALA A 295 -0.18 -1.30 0.51
C ALA A 295 -0.45 -2.81 0.45
N ALA A 296 -1.71 -3.23 0.57
CA ALA A 296 -2.08 -4.64 0.45
C ALA A 296 -1.81 -5.20 -0.96
N ALA A 297 -2.00 -4.37 -2.00
CA ALA A 297 -1.74 -4.76 -3.38
C ALA A 297 -0.26 -5.10 -3.64
N CYS A 298 0.67 -4.53 -2.87
CA CYS A 298 2.10 -4.87 -2.96
C CYS A 298 2.41 -6.33 -2.64
N ALA A 299 1.63 -7.01 -1.80
CA ALA A 299 1.82 -8.44 -1.55
C ALA A 299 1.40 -9.32 -2.74
N VAL A 300 0.51 -8.84 -3.60
CA VAL A 300 -0.08 -9.59 -4.72
C VAL A 300 0.68 -9.34 -6.02
N ALA A 301 1.19 -8.12 -6.21
CA ALA A 301 1.89 -7.70 -7.42
C ALA A 301 3.05 -8.60 -7.86
N PRO A 302 3.88 -9.18 -6.96
CA PRO A 302 4.95 -10.09 -7.37
C PRO A 302 4.46 -11.30 -8.17
N ILE A 303 3.33 -11.90 -7.76
CA ILE A 303 2.76 -13.07 -8.44
C ILE A 303 2.20 -12.64 -9.80
N LEU A 304 1.37 -11.58 -9.84
CA LEU A 304 0.69 -11.15 -11.06
C LEU A 304 1.63 -10.71 -12.17
N ASN A 305 2.80 -10.18 -11.80
CA ASN A 305 3.79 -9.68 -12.74
C ASN A 305 4.98 -10.62 -12.91
N SER A 306 4.86 -11.89 -12.47
CA SER A 306 5.87 -12.94 -12.63
C SER A 306 7.26 -12.57 -12.08
N LEU A 307 7.30 -11.83 -10.96
CA LEU A 307 8.55 -11.39 -10.31
C LEU A 307 9.15 -12.46 -9.36
N VAL A 308 8.40 -13.53 -9.12
CA VAL A 308 8.76 -14.66 -8.26
C VAL A 308 8.56 -16.01 -8.98
N PRO A 309 9.17 -16.22 -10.16
CA PRO A 309 9.00 -17.47 -10.93
C PRO A 309 9.42 -18.73 -10.17
N GLU A 310 10.33 -18.60 -9.21
CA GLU A 310 10.80 -19.66 -8.31
C GLU A 310 9.70 -20.21 -7.38
N LEU A 311 8.60 -19.46 -7.19
CA LEU A 311 7.46 -19.88 -6.36
C LEU A 311 6.39 -20.67 -7.14
N LYS A 312 6.62 -20.98 -8.42
CA LYS A 312 5.76 -21.92 -9.16
C LYS A 312 5.63 -23.23 -8.41
N THR A 313 4.42 -23.78 -8.42
CA THR A 313 3.96 -24.99 -7.71
C THR A 313 4.03 -24.94 -6.18
N LYS A 314 4.51 -23.84 -5.60
CA LYS A 314 4.60 -23.64 -4.14
C LYS A 314 3.30 -23.14 -3.54
N THR A 315 3.18 -23.33 -2.23
CA THR A 315 2.10 -22.75 -1.42
C THR A 315 2.53 -21.39 -0.89
N VAL A 316 1.84 -20.32 -1.27
CA VAL A 316 2.24 -18.94 -0.97
C VAL A 316 1.13 -18.20 -0.23
N VAL A 317 1.45 -17.31 0.69
CA VAL A 317 0.46 -16.45 1.35
C VAL A 317 0.76 -14.99 1.07
N CYS A 318 -0.21 -14.27 0.50
CA CYS A 318 -0.18 -12.83 0.32
C CYS A 318 -0.91 -12.16 1.48
N ILE A 319 -0.26 -11.27 2.21
CA ILE A 319 -0.91 -10.52 3.30
C ILE A 319 -1.65 -9.31 2.71
N LEU A 320 -2.98 -9.36 2.69
CA LEU A 320 -3.82 -8.21 2.35
C LEU A 320 -3.96 -7.32 3.59
N SER A 321 -2.94 -6.50 3.83
CA SER A 321 -2.74 -5.76 5.08
C SER A 321 -3.84 -4.75 5.42
N GLY A 322 -4.52 -4.18 4.44
CA GLY A 322 -5.57 -3.19 4.67
C GLY A 322 -6.44 -2.89 3.45
N GLY A 323 -7.64 -2.37 3.70
CA GLY A 323 -8.67 -2.04 2.71
C GLY A 323 -9.16 -0.60 2.80
N ASN A 324 -8.45 0.28 3.52
CA ASN A 324 -8.88 1.65 3.79
C ASN A 324 -8.55 2.62 2.65
N ILE A 325 -9.11 2.34 1.47
CA ILE A 325 -8.99 3.18 0.28
C ILE A 325 -10.28 3.99 0.07
N ASP A 326 -10.15 5.31 -0.11
CA ASP A 326 -11.30 6.15 -0.42
C ASP A 326 -11.79 5.94 -1.87
N ALA A 327 -13.06 6.25 -2.13
CA ALA A 327 -13.67 6.01 -3.44
C ALA A 327 -12.97 6.73 -4.59
N THR A 328 -12.38 7.91 -4.35
CA THR A 328 -11.68 8.68 -5.38
C THR A 328 -10.36 8.03 -5.73
N LEU A 329 -9.57 7.65 -4.72
CA LEU A 329 -8.30 6.96 -4.93
C LEU A 329 -8.51 5.56 -5.51
N LEU A 330 -9.56 4.85 -5.09
CA LEU A 330 -9.93 3.56 -5.68
C LEU A 330 -10.25 3.73 -7.17
N ASN A 331 -11.12 4.67 -7.54
CA ASN A 331 -11.46 4.90 -8.94
C ASN A 331 -10.22 5.24 -9.79
N ARG A 332 -9.35 6.14 -9.31
CA ARG A 332 -8.09 6.48 -10.00
C ARG A 332 -7.16 5.27 -10.15
N SER A 333 -7.09 4.42 -9.14
CA SER A 333 -6.29 3.18 -9.17
C SER A 333 -6.85 2.18 -10.18
N LEU A 334 -8.17 2.04 -10.27
CA LEU A 334 -8.85 1.18 -11.25
C LEU A 334 -8.65 1.71 -12.69
N GLU A 335 -8.82 3.01 -12.93
CA GLU A 335 -8.55 3.64 -14.23
C GLU A 335 -7.08 3.41 -14.65
N ARG A 336 -6.13 3.61 -13.74
CA ARG A 336 -4.70 3.35 -14.00
C ARG A 336 -4.43 1.87 -14.27
N GLY A 337 -5.06 0.96 -13.53
CA GLY A 337 -4.94 -0.48 -13.76
C GLY A 337 -5.48 -0.89 -15.15
N LEU A 338 -6.64 -0.34 -15.54
CA LEU A 338 -7.24 -0.57 -16.86
C LEU A 338 -6.34 -0.03 -17.97
N ALA A 339 -5.80 1.17 -17.78
CA ALA A 339 -4.85 1.80 -18.68
C ALA A 339 -3.60 0.94 -18.88
N SER A 340 -2.99 0.49 -17.78
CA SER A 340 -1.76 -0.30 -17.81
C SER A 340 -1.96 -1.68 -18.46
N LEU A 341 -3.18 -2.25 -18.43
CA LEU A 341 -3.53 -3.48 -19.15
C LEU A 341 -3.94 -3.23 -20.61
N GLY A 342 -3.89 -1.98 -21.08
CA GLY A 342 -4.36 -1.61 -22.41
C GLY A 342 -5.87 -1.82 -22.59
N ARG A 343 -6.67 -1.72 -21.52
CA ARG A 343 -8.15 -1.74 -21.55
C ARG A 343 -8.77 -0.36 -21.55
N MET A 344 -7.98 0.67 -21.25
CA MET A 344 -8.36 2.07 -21.34
C MET A 344 -7.23 2.84 -22.02
N ILE A 345 -7.56 3.62 -23.05
CA ILE A 345 -6.54 4.28 -23.87
C ILE A 345 -6.91 5.74 -23.98
N LYS A 346 -5.92 6.60 -23.74
CA LYS A 346 -6.02 8.04 -23.91
C LYS A 346 -5.06 8.50 -25.01
N PHE A 347 -5.62 9.16 -26.01
CA PHE A 347 -4.87 9.73 -27.11
C PHE A 347 -5.44 11.08 -27.53
N LYS A 348 -4.65 11.84 -28.27
CA LYS A 348 -4.99 13.12 -28.89
C LYS A 348 -4.78 13.04 -30.38
N VAL A 349 -5.65 13.70 -31.15
CA VAL A 349 -5.50 13.91 -32.59
C VAL A 349 -5.93 15.32 -32.96
N GLY A 350 -5.24 15.94 -33.91
CA GLY A 350 -5.67 17.17 -34.55
C GLY A 350 -6.59 16.82 -35.71
N ILE A 351 -7.78 17.41 -35.74
CA ILE A 351 -8.74 17.23 -36.83
C ILE A 351 -9.19 18.59 -37.34
N ARG A 352 -9.75 18.63 -38.55
CA ARG A 352 -10.39 19.84 -39.07
C ARG A 352 -11.59 20.20 -38.18
N ALA A 353 -11.79 21.50 -37.94
CA ALA A 353 -12.83 22.04 -37.07
C ALA A 353 -14.24 21.97 -37.70
N ASP A 354 -14.68 20.77 -38.12
CA ASP A 354 -16.04 20.54 -38.63
C ASP A 354 -16.61 19.18 -38.21
N SER A 355 -17.93 19.03 -38.39
CA SER A 355 -18.66 17.84 -38.00
C SER A 355 -18.31 16.60 -38.83
N ALA A 356 -17.82 16.76 -40.06
CA ALA A 356 -17.48 15.63 -40.92
C ALA A 356 -16.20 14.94 -40.43
N ALA A 357 -15.17 15.71 -40.07
CA ALA A 357 -13.93 15.16 -39.52
C ALA A 357 -14.15 14.46 -38.17
N MET A 358 -15.05 14.99 -37.33
CA MET A 358 -15.49 14.32 -36.11
C MET A 358 -16.20 12.99 -36.39
N ALA A 359 -17.11 12.96 -37.38
CA ALA A 359 -17.81 11.75 -37.77
C ALA A 359 -16.87 10.67 -38.33
N GLU A 360 -15.87 11.05 -39.10
CA GLU A 360 -14.82 10.15 -39.61
C GLU A 360 -14.03 9.50 -38.47
N LEU A 361 -13.61 10.29 -37.47
CA LEU A 361 -12.91 9.79 -36.30
C LEU A 361 -13.76 8.78 -35.51
N HIS A 362 -15.03 9.10 -35.25
CA HIS A 362 -15.95 8.21 -34.55
C HIS A 362 -16.26 6.94 -35.34
N LYS A 363 -16.40 7.06 -36.67
CA LYS A 363 -16.59 5.90 -37.56
C LYS A 363 -15.39 4.97 -37.48
N LEU A 364 -14.17 5.51 -37.55
CA LEU A 364 -12.94 4.74 -37.44
C LEU A 364 -12.87 3.97 -36.10
N LEU A 365 -13.21 4.62 -34.99
CA LEU A 365 -13.25 4.00 -33.67
C LEU A 365 -14.34 2.91 -33.58
N SER A 366 -15.53 3.18 -34.13
CA SER A 366 -16.65 2.24 -34.14
C SER A 366 -16.34 1.00 -34.98
N GLU A 367 -15.75 1.15 -36.17
CA GLU A 367 -15.34 0.04 -37.04
C GLU A 367 -14.25 -0.83 -36.39
N GLY A 368 -13.38 -0.20 -35.59
CA GLY A 368 -12.41 -0.90 -34.75
C GLY A 368 -12.98 -1.54 -33.48
N GLY A 369 -14.26 -1.35 -33.17
CA GLY A 369 -14.89 -1.90 -31.96
C GLY A 369 -14.44 -1.23 -30.66
N TYR A 370 -14.06 0.05 -30.71
CA TYR A 370 -13.67 0.84 -29.54
C TYR A 370 -14.85 1.65 -29.02
N ASN A 371 -15.07 1.62 -27.70
CA ASN A 371 -16.11 2.42 -27.07
C ASN A 371 -15.52 3.74 -26.56
N VAL A 372 -16.10 4.89 -26.92
CA VAL A 372 -15.65 6.20 -26.42
C VAL A 372 -16.22 6.42 -25.02
N ILE A 373 -15.34 6.61 -24.04
CA ILE A 373 -15.72 6.86 -22.64
C ILE A 373 -15.79 8.36 -22.36
N ARG A 374 -14.77 9.10 -22.81
CA ARG A 374 -14.69 10.57 -22.65
C ARG A 374 -14.11 11.19 -23.91
N GLN A 375 -14.62 12.36 -24.26
CA GLN A 375 -14.10 13.18 -25.34
C GLN A 375 -13.94 14.61 -24.81
N PHE A 376 -12.81 15.22 -25.11
CA PHE A 376 -12.53 16.62 -24.85
C PHE A 376 -12.07 17.26 -26.16
N MET A 377 -12.46 18.50 -26.38
CA MET A 377 -12.04 19.27 -27.55
C MET A 377 -11.44 20.57 -27.02
N ASP A 378 -10.24 20.89 -27.49
CA ASP A 378 -9.56 22.14 -27.19
C ASP A 378 -9.19 22.83 -28.51
N HIS A 379 -9.27 24.16 -28.51
CA HIS A 379 -8.86 24.95 -29.67
C HIS A 379 -7.35 25.12 -29.62
N ILE A 380 -6.67 24.88 -30.73
CA ILE A 380 -5.24 25.13 -30.84
C ILE A 380 -5.07 26.66 -30.97
N TRP A 381 -4.66 27.32 -29.88
CA TRP A 381 -4.36 28.76 -29.86
C TRP A 381 -2.93 29.01 -30.37
N VAL A 382 -2.61 28.53 -31.56
CA VAL A 382 -1.32 28.80 -32.23
C VAL A 382 -1.60 29.66 -33.45
N GLU A 383 -0.85 30.76 -33.57
CA GLU A 383 -0.81 31.59 -34.77
C GLU A 383 -0.50 30.67 -35.97
N ASP A 384 -1.50 30.46 -36.85
CA ASP A 384 -1.49 29.72 -38.13
C ASP A 384 -2.38 28.44 -38.26
N GLU A 385 -3.05 27.94 -37.21
CA GLU A 385 -3.91 26.72 -37.30
C GLU A 385 -5.40 26.93 -36.95
N ILE A 386 -6.01 28.03 -37.41
CA ILE A 386 -7.43 28.40 -37.11
C ILE A 386 -8.44 27.31 -37.53
N HIS A 387 -8.10 26.43 -38.46
CA HIS A 387 -8.99 25.41 -39.01
C HIS A 387 -8.89 24.03 -38.34
N TYR A 388 -8.03 23.87 -37.32
CA TYR A 388 -7.83 22.60 -36.63
C TYR A 388 -8.18 22.70 -35.14
N VAL A 389 -8.72 21.60 -34.60
CA VAL A 389 -8.98 21.42 -33.16
C VAL A 389 -8.28 20.16 -32.67
N GLU A 390 -7.76 20.22 -31.44
CA GLU A 390 -7.23 19.04 -30.78
C GLU A 390 -8.38 18.30 -30.10
N VAL A 391 -8.56 17.03 -30.46
CA VAL A 391 -9.55 16.16 -29.83
C VAL A 391 -8.81 15.12 -29.01
N LYS A 392 -9.06 15.16 -27.70
CA LYS A 392 -8.56 14.17 -26.74
C LYS A 392 -9.66 13.14 -26.48
N ILE A 393 -9.36 11.88 -26.77
CA ILE A 393 -10.28 10.76 -26.60
C ILE A 393 -9.76 9.81 -25.54
N VAL A 394 -10.65 9.41 -24.63
CA VAL A 394 -10.49 8.25 -23.76
C VAL A 394 -11.44 7.18 -24.26
N CYS A 395 -10.91 6.03 -24.66
CA CYS A 395 -11.71 4.92 -25.17
C CYS A 395 -11.38 3.61 -24.46
N GLN A 396 -12.30 2.67 -24.54
CA GLN A 396 -12.17 1.32 -24.02
C GLN A 396 -11.70 0.36 -25.11
N SER A 397 -10.79 -0.52 -24.73
CA SER A 397 -10.28 -1.63 -25.52
C SER A 397 -10.41 -2.93 -24.74
N ARG A 398 -10.34 -4.07 -25.46
CA ARG A 398 -10.48 -5.40 -24.85
C ARG A 398 -9.23 -5.82 -24.07
N ASP A 399 -8.08 -5.55 -24.65
CA ASP A 399 -6.76 -5.92 -24.15
C ASP A 399 -5.67 -5.07 -24.83
N LEU A 400 -4.42 -5.32 -24.43
CA LEU A 400 -3.25 -4.65 -24.99
C LEU A 400 -3.09 -4.86 -26.51
N GLN A 401 -3.45 -6.02 -27.07
CA GLN A 401 -3.33 -6.24 -28.51
C GLN A 401 -4.32 -5.37 -29.29
N HIS A 402 -5.56 -5.29 -28.79
CA HIS A 402 -6.58 -4.39 -29.33
C HIS A 402 -6.16 -2.92 -29.21
N ALA A 403 -5.47 -2.57 -28.12
CA ALA A 403 -4.94 -1.24 -27.91
C ALA A 403 -3.81 -0.87 -28.90
N ILE A 404 -2.94 -1.82 -29.21
CA ILE A 404 -1.88 -1.63 -30.21
C ILE A 404 -2.48 -1.47 -31.61
N GLN A 405 -3.57 -2.20 -31.93
CA GLN A 405 -4.30 -2.02 -33.19
C GLN A 405 -4.88 -0.60 -33.29
N LEU A 406 -5.45 -0.07 -32.20
CA LEU A 406 -5.95 1.32 -32.16
C LEU A 406 -4.82 2.29 -32.47
N LYS A 407 -3.66 2.10 -31.81
CA LYS A 407 -2.50 2.96 -32.00
C LYS A 407 -2.12 3.07 -33.48
N ARG A 408 -1.97 1.92 -34.14
CA ARG A 408 -1.63 1.85 -35.57
C ARG A 408 -2.70 2.48 -36.45
N MET A 409 -3.97 2.23 -36.15
CA MET A 409 -5.10 2.77 -36.90
C MET A 409 -5.12 4.30 -36.84
N ILE A 410 -4.97 4.87 -35.64
CA ILE A 410 -4.96 6.31 -35.41
C ILE A 410 -3.70 6.97 -35.95
N GLU A 411 -2.50 6.39 -35.74
CA GLU A 411 -1.24 6.91 -36.30
C GLU A 411 -1.26 6.88 -37.84
N LYS A 412 -1.92 5.89 -38.46
CA LYS A 412 -2.08 5.84 -39.92
C LYS A 412 -3.05 6.91 -40.43
N ALA A 413 -4.15 7.15 -39.73
CA ALA A 413 -5.15 8.14 -40.12
C ALA A 413 -4.71 9.59 -39.83
N TYR A 414 -3.96 9.80 -38.75
CA TYR A 414 -3.55 11.12 -38.24
C TYR A 414 -2.03 11.20 -37.94
N PRO A 415 -1.16 10.95 -38.94
CA PRO A 415 0.28 10.71 -38.72
C PRO A 415 1.06 11.89 -38.12
N LYS A 416 0.58 13.13 -38.29
CA LYS A 416 1.27 14.32 -37.80
C LYS A 416 0.84 14.75 -36.40
N THR A 417 -0.33 14.31 -35.94
CA THR A 417 -0.99 14.86 -34.76
C THR A 417 -1.39 13.80 -33.73
N ALA A 418 -1.30 12.52 -34.08
CA ALA A 418 -1.60 11.43 -33.15
C ALA A 418 -0.58 11.38 -32.01
N ILE A 419 -1.04 11.56 -30.78
CA ILE A 419 -0.21 11.46 -29.57
C ILE A 419 -0.92 10.56 -28.57
N PHE A 420 -0.26 9.48 -28.13
CA PHE A 420 -0.77 8.58 -27.11
C PHE A 420 -0.18 8.97 -25.74
N GLU A 421 -1.04 9.18 -24.75
CA GLU A 421 -0.63 9.64 -23.41
C GLU A 421 -0.49 8.48 -22.41
N THR A 422 -0.89 7.26 -22.79
CA THR A 422 -1.01 6.12 -21.87
C THR A 422 0.12 5.12 -22.10
N GLU A 423 0.88 4.74 -21.07
CA GLU A 423 1.82 3.61 -21.18
C GLU A 423 1.07 2.27 -21.34
N PRO A 424 1.60 1.31 -22.12
CA PRO A 424 2.88 1.34 -22.84
C PRO A 424 2.81 2.03 -24.22
N LEU A 425 1.68 2.60 -24.61
CA LEU A 425 1.47 3.20 -25.95
C LEU A 425 2.12 4.57 -26.14
N ASN A 426 2.57 5.23 -25.06
CA ASN A 426 3.30 6.50 -25.08
C ASN A 426 4.73 6.34 -25.64
N ASP A 427 5.31 5.13 -25.66
CA ASP A 427 6.70 4.96 -26.10
C ASP A 427 6.88 5.28 -27.59
N LYS A 428 7.73 6.30 -27.88
CA LYS A 428 8.15 6.68 -29.24
C LYS A 428 8.89 5.55 -29.96
N HIS A 429 9.38 4.56 -29.21
CA HIS A 429 10.17 3.43 -29.70
C HIS A 429 9.61 2.08 -29.25
N MET A 430 8.33 1.80 -29.56
CA MET A 430 7.86 0.41 -29.57
C MET A 430 8.63 -0.37 -30.65
N CYS A 431 9.70 -1.07 -30.24
CA CYS A 431 10.51 -1.93 -31.10
C CYS A 431 9.62 -2.93 -31.84
N PRO A 432 9.85 -3.19 -33.15
CA PRO A 432 9.16 -4.25 -33.90
C PRO A 432 9.28 -5.64 -33.25
N CYS A 433 10.23 -5.81 -32.34
CA CYS A 433 10.48 -7.04 -31.58
C CYS A 433 9.46 -7.32 -30.46
N TYR A 434 8.67 -6.34 -30.00
CA TYR A 434 7.57 -6.57 -29.03
C TYR A 434 6.36 -7.30 -29.67
N LEU A 435 6.45 -7.62 -30.97
CA LEU A 435 5.38 -8.16 -31.81
C LEU A 435 5.37 -9.69 -31.95
N LYS A 436 6.15 -10.44 -31.17
CA LYS A 436 6.12 -11.91 -31.21
C LYS A 436 6.13 -12.53 -29.82
N LYS A 437 4.98 -13.06 -29.42
CA LYS A 437 4.89 -14.39 -28.82
C LYS A 437 3.94 -15.20 -29.67
#